data_AF-K1TXA9-F1
#
_entry.id   AF-K1TXA9-F1
#
_cell.length_a   1.000
_cell.length_b   1.000
_cell.length_c   1.000
_cell.angle_alpha   90.00
_cell.angle_beta   90.00
_cell.angle_gamma   90.00
#
_symmetry.space_group_name_H-M   'P 1'
#
loop_
_entity.id
_entity.type
_entity.pdbx_description
1 polymer ?
#
loop_
_entity_poly.entity_id
_entity_poly.type
_entity_poly.pdbx_seq_one_letter_code
_entity_poly.pdbx_strand_id
1 'polypeptide(L)'
;MEEIPFIPFFNNNIKSSDLDNIKPLIDVYDKVFSGFINDLEDVQELIFVLSGYGGTDLNGFLQDLKKYKVIKMDSDEGAGVSTLNIEIPIEARNSVLDATRKAIFEQGQGFDPRPENFGNQSGEALKFMYSLLEMKTGLMETEFQLGFAKLVRAICNFKNIKCDNIVQTWTRTCIKNEQEQAAICKDSVGIISQKTILKNHPFVEDAEAELKQIKKENEEKTQN
;
A
#
# COMPACT_ATOMS: atom_id res chain seq x y z
N MET A 1 31.74 15.14 -27.87
CA MET A 1 32.11 14.80 -26.48
C MET A 1 31.66 13.36 -26.27
N GLU A 2 32.58 12.47 -25.92
CA GLU A 2 32.25 11.09 -25.54
C GLU A 2 31.32 11.14 -24.31
N GLU A 3 30.05 10.80 -24.50
CA GLU A 3 29.10 10.63 -23.41
C GLU A 3 29.43 9.34 -22.66
N ILE A 4 29.40 9.41 -21.33
CA ILE A 4 29.60 8.26 -20.45
C ILE A 4 28.50 7.24 -20.77
N PRO A 5 28.82 5.96 -21.01
CA PRO A 5 27.85 4.95 -21.49
C PRO A 5 26.86 4.48 -20.41
N PHE A 6 26.80 5.17 -19.27
CA PHE A 6 25.90 4.86 -18.17
C PHE A 6 24.86 5.95 -18.03
N ILE A 7 23.59 5.55 -18.18
CA ILE A 7 22.44 6.44 -18.03
C ILE A 7 21.76 6.08 -16.71
N PRO A 8 21.93 6.90 -15.67
CA PRO A 8 21.29 6.64 -14.39
C PRO A 8 19.80 7.02 -14.46
N PHE A 9 18.97 6.15 -13.88
CA PHE A 9 17.56 6.43 -13.60
C PHE A 9 17.45 6.70 -12.11
N PHE A 10 17.34 7.98 -11.75
CA PHE A 10 17.15 8.37 -10.38
C PHE A 10 15.66 8.33 -10.04
N ASN A 11 15.35 7.87 -8.83
CA ASN A 11 13.97 7.86 -8.34
C ASN A 11 13.45 9.28 -8.06
N ASN A 12 14.34 10.15 -7.60
CA ASN A 12 14.07 11.56 -7.32
C ASN A 12 15.35 12.39 -7.53
N ASN A 13 15.21 13.72 -7.51
CA ASN A 13 16.31 14.66 -7.71
C ASN A 13 17.45 14.51 -6.66
N ILE A 14 17.13 14.03 -5.46
CA ILE A 14 18.08 13.85 -4.34
C ILE A 14 18.76 12.47 -4.39
N LYS A 15 18.30 11.57 -5.25
CA LYS A 15 18.78 10.19 -5.40
C LYS A 15 18.60 9.34 -4.14
N SER A 16 17.62 9.66 -3.31
CA SER A 16 17.29 8.89 -2.11
C SER A 16 16.28 7.78 -2.41
N SER A 17 16.22 6.78 -1.53
CA SER A 17 15.20 5.74 -1.60
C SER A 17 13.89 6.27 -1.04
N ASP A 18 12.76 5.83 -1.60
CA ASP A 18 11.45 6.08 -0.97
C ASP A 18 11.37 5.45 0.43
N LEU A 19 12.11 4.36 0.64
CA LEU A 19 12.15 3.63 1.90
C LEU A 19 12.68 4.49 3.05
N ASP A 20 13.60 5.43 2.78
CA ASP A 20 14.28 6.20 3.82
C ASP A 20 13.29 7.04 4.64
N ASN A 21 12.19 7.49 4.02
CA ASN A 21 11.15 8.29 4.68
C ASN A 21 10.17 7.44 5.50
N ILE A 22 9.90 6.21 5.08
CA ILE A 22 8.88 5.34 5.71
C ILE A 22 9.47 4.31 6.67
N LYS A 23 10.77 4.02 6.55
CA LYS A 23 11.45 2.99 7.34
C LYS A 23 11.25 3.14 8.85
N PRO A 24 11.38 4.35 9.45
CA PRO A 24 11.16 4.49 10.90
C PRO A 24 9.74 4.11 11.33
N LEU A 25 8.74 4.36 10.49
CA LEU A 25 7.35 3.99 10.76
C LEU A 25 7.15 2.48 10.65
N ILE A 26 7.73 1.84 9.64
CA ILE A 26 7.71 0.38 9.47
C ILE A 26 8.41 -0.29 10.66
N ASP A 27 9.60 0.20 11.05
CA ASP A 27 10.36 -0.35 12.19
C ASP A 27 9.56 -0.24 13.50
N VAL A 28 8.79 0.82 13.70
CA VAL A 28 7.90 0.97 14.87
C VAL A 28 6.73 0.00 14.79
N TYR A 29 6.09 -0.12 13.63
CA TYR A 29 4.99 -1.05 13.42
C TYR A 29 5.41 -2.49 13.74
N ASP A 30 6.53 -2.92 13.17
CA ASP A 30 7.07 -4.27 13.36
C ASP A 30 7.43 -4.53 14.82
N LYS A 31 8.05 -3.57 15.51
CA LYS A 31 8.36 -3.70 16.95
C LYS A 31 7.11 -3.86 17.81
N VAL A 32 6.08 -3.05 17.58
CA VAL A 32 4.83 -3.11 18.35
C VAL A 32 4.10 -4.43 18.06
N PHE A 33 4.08 -4.84 16.80
CA PHE A 33 3.46 -6.10 16.40
C PHE A 33 4.18 -7.31 16.99
N SER A 34 5.50 -7.40 16.84
CA SER A 34 6.30 -8.48 17.43
C SER A 34 6.20 -8.48 18.96
N GLY A 35 6.28 -7.32 19.61
CA GLY A 35 6.08 -7.23 21.06
C GLY A 35 4.70 -7.68 21.51
N PHE A 36 3.66 -7.44 20.70
CA PHE A 36 2.31 -7.92 20.98
C PHE A 36 2.18 -9.44 20.87
N ILE A 37 2.80 -10.05 19.85
CA ILE A 37 2.82 -11.50 19.73
C ILE A 37 3.58 -12.13 20.90
N ASN A 38 4.75 -11.58 21.26
CA ASN A 38 5.54 -12.08 22.40
C ASN A 38 4.73 -12.03 23.69
N ASP A 39 4.08 -10.89 23.99
CA ASP A 39 3.32 -10.78 25.22
C ASP A 39 2.12 -11.76 25.25
N LEU A 40 1.48 -12.02 24.10
CA LEU A 40 0.43 -13.02 24.00
C LEU A 40 0.92 -14.45 24.27
N GLU A 41 2.16 -14.77 23.87
CA GLU A 41 2.82 -16.02 24.24
C GLU A 41 3.11 -16.06 25.75
N ASP A 42 3.65 -14.98 26.31
CA ASP A 42 3.98 -14.85 27.73
C ASP A 42 2.73 -14.87 28.65
N VAL A 43 1.54 -14.44 28.19
CA VAL A 43 0.29 -14.59 28.97
C VAL A 43 0.02 -16.06 29.32
N GLN A 44 0.49 -17.01 28.51
CA GLN A 44 0.35 -18.43 28.84
C GLN A 44 1.23 -18.85 30.03
N GLU A 45 2.28 -18.07 30.34
CA GLU A 45 3.18 -18.29 31.46
C GLU A 45 2.71 -17.51 32.70
N LEU A 46 1.76 -18.10 33.46
CA LEU A 46 1.32 -17.53 34.73
C LEU A 46 2.44 -17.61 35.78
N ILE A 47 2.91 -16.45 36.25
CA ILE A 47 3.84 -16.36 37.37
C ILE A 47 3.05 -16.35 38.69
N PHE A 48 3.22 -17.40 39.48
CA PHE A 48 2.64 -17.52 40.81
C PHE A 48 3.57 -16.89 41.85
N VAL A 49 3.10 -15.85 42.54
CA VAL A 49 3.76 -15.33 43.74
C VAL A 49 3.08 -15.96 44.96
N LEU A 50 3.83 -16.79 45.66
CA LEU A 50 3.39 -17.47 46.88
C LEU A 50 3.86 -16.67 48.09
N SER A 51 2.92 -16.12 48.86
CA SER A 51 3.21 -15.49 50.15
C SER A 51 2.90 -16.48 51.27
N GLY A 52 3.88 -16.77 52.13
CA GLY A 52 3.72 -17.71 53.25
C GLY A 52 3.86 -19.20 52.89
N TYR A 53 4.55 -19.55 51.81
CA TYR A 53 4.77 -20.96 51.45
C TYR A 53 5.87 -21.59 52.33
N GLY A 54 5.47 -22.44 53.29
CA GLY A 54 6.36 -23.14 54.21
C GLY A 54 7.01 -24.43 53.67
N GLY A 55 6.84 -24.76 52.38
CA GLY A 55 7.35 -25.99 51.77
C GLY A 55 8.83 -25.90 51.38
N THR A 56 9.63 -26.87 51.81
CA THR A 56 11.09 -26.91 51.62
C THR A 56 11.58 -27.25 50.19
N ASP A 57 10.71 -27.47 49.20
CA ASP A 57 11.18 -27.83 47.85
C ASP A 57 10.24 -27.42 46.70
N LEU A 58 10.74 -26.59 45.77
CA LEU A 58 9.99 -26.01 44.65
C LEU A 58 9.55 -27.05 43.62
N ASN A 59 10.34 -28.13 43.48
CA ASN A 59 10.05 -29.23 42.55
C ASN A 59 8.84 -30.07 42.99
N GLY A 60 8.66 -30.28 44.29
CA GLY A 60 7.48 -30.96 44.84
C GLY A 60 6.21 -30.16 44.59
N PHE A 61 6.29 -28.83 44.75
CA PHE A 61 5.18 -27.92 44.46
C PHE A 61 4.72 -27.98 43.01
N LEU A 62 5.64 -27.91 42.04
CA LEU A 62 5.30 -27.97 40.62
C LEU A 62 4.67 -29.31 40.22
N GLN A 63 5.14 -30.43 40.79
CA GLN A 63 4.54 -31.74 40.57
C GLN A 63 3.14 -31.86 41.17
N ASP A 64 2.94 -31.36 42.39
CA ASP A 64 1.64 -31.37 43.05
C ASP A 64 0.63 -30.43 42.34
N LEU A 65 1.08 -29.27 41.86
CA LEU A 65 0.26 -28.35 41.08
C LEU A 65 -0.16 -28.99 39.74
N LYS A 66 0.75 -29.69 39.05
CA LYS A 66 0.44 -30.40 37.80
C LYS A 66 -0.50 -31.60 38.00
N LYS A 67 -0.39 -32.31 39.14
CA LYS A 67 -1.12 -33.55 39.43
C LYS A 67 -2.49 -33.30 40.08
N TYR A 68 -2.56 -32.40 41.04
CA TYR A 68 -3.75 -32.17 41.87
C TYR A 68 -4.46 -30.85 41.56
N LYS A 69 -3.82 -29.92 40.82
CA LYS A 69 -4.36 -28.60 40.46
C LYS A 69 -4.85 -27.75 41.65
N VAL A 70 -4.37 -28.03 42.86
CA VAL A 70 -4.71 -27.31 44.09
C VAL A 70 -3.45 -26.86 44.79
N ILE A 71 -3.48 -25.65 45.35
CA ILE A 71 -2.37 -25.06 46.10
C ILE A 71 -2.67 -25.24 47.59
N LYS A 72 -1.82 -25.99 48.31
CA LYS A 72 -1.88 -26.08 49.76
C LYS A 72 -1.27 -24.82 50.36
N MET A 73 -1.99 -24.19 51.28
CA MET A 73 -1.55 -22.98 51.99
C MET A 73 -1.52 -23.25 53.49
N ASP A 74 -0.54 -22.70 54.19
CA ASP A 74 -0.48 -22.73 55.66
C ASP A 74 -1.45 -21.72 56.26
N SER A 75 -1.97 -22.04 57.45
CA SER A 75 -3.06 -21.35 58.13
C SER A 75 -2.67 -20.02 58.80
N ASP A 76 -1.55 -19.41 58.45
CA ASP A 76 -1.10 -18.14 59.04
C ASP A 76 -1.81 -16.94 58.40
N GLU A 77 -2.18 -15.96 59.24
CA GLU A 77 -2.81 -14.70 58.85
C GLU A 77 -1.87 -13.90 57.91
N GLY A 78 -2.04 -14.10 56.61
CA GLY A 78 -1.23 -13.47 55.56
C GLY A 78 -0.83 -14.40 54.41
N ALA A 79 -1.13 -15.69 54.50
CA ALA A 79 -0.90 -16.63 53.41
C ALA A 79 -1.83 -16.31 52.22
N GLY A 80 -1.23 -16.09 51.04
CA GLY A 80 -1.93 -15.68 49.83
C GLY A 80 -1.24 -16.21 48.58
N VAL A 81 -2.03 -16.63 47.59
CA VAL A 81 -1.52 -16.86 46.23
C VAL A 81 -1.96 -15.67 45.39
N SER A 82 -0.98 -14.93 44.88
CA SER A 82 -1.23 -13.86 43.92
C SER A 82 -0.69 -14.31 42.58
N THR A 83 -1.57 -14.40 41.58
CA THR A 83 -1.15 -14.52 40.18
C THR A 83 -0.84 -13.13 39.68
N LEU A 84 0.40 -12.89 39.25
CA LEU A 84 0.73 -11.70 38.49
C LEU A 84 0.23 -11.92 37.06
N ASN A 85 -1.00 -11.50 36.79
CA ASN A 85 -1.49 -11.40 35.42
C ASN A 85 -0.88 -10.15 34.81
N ILE A 86 -0.12 -10.32 33.73
CA ILE A 86 0.31 -9.21 32.89
C ILE A 86 -0.94 -8.73 32.14
N GLU A 87 -1.55 -7.63 32.59
CA GLU A 87 -2.61 -6.97 31.85
C GLU A 87 -2.00 -6.29 30.62
N ILE A 88 -2.11 -6.94 29.46
CA ILE A 88 -1.66 -6.33 28.21
C ILE A 88 -2.67 -5.22 27.83
N PRO A 89 -2.24 -3.96 27.67
CA PRO A 89 -3.12 -2.89 27.21
C PRO A 89 -3.35 -3.03 25.70
N ILE A 90 -4.26 -3.93 25.33
CA ILE A 90 -4.59 -4.26 23.92
C ILE A 90 -5.08 -3.01 23.17
N GLU A 91 -5.86 -2.15 23.82
CA GLU A 91 -6.45 -0.96 23.19
C GLU A 91 -5.39 0.06 22.76
N ALA A 92 -4.43 0.36 23.63
CA ALA A 92 -3.33 1.29 23.30
C ALA A 92 -2.47 0.75 22.16
N ARG A 93 -2.24 -0.57 22.11
CA ARG A 93 -1.46 -1.19 21.04
C ARG A 93 -2.19 -1.18 19.70
N ASN A 94 -3.48 -1.50 19.68
CA ASN A 94 -4.28 -1.40 18.47
C ASN A 94 -4.31 0.04 17.95
N SER A 95 -4.49 1.03 18.84
CA SER A 95 -4.45 2.44 18.47
C SER A 95 -3.11 2.86 17.83
N VAL A 96 -1.98 2.40 18.39
CA VAL A 96 -0.65 2.67 17.83
C VAL A 96 -0.44 1.96 16.50
N LEU A 97 -0.89 0.71 16.35
CA LEU A 97 -0.80 -0.04 15.09
C LEU A 97 -1.60 0.64 13.98
N ASP A 98 -2.82 1.09 14.28
CA ASP A 98 -3.68 1.79 13.33
C ASP A 98 -3.13 3.18 12.96
N ALA A 99 -2.64 3.93 13.95
CA ALA A 99 -2.02 5.24 13.73
C ALA A 99 -0.74 5.11 12.88
N THR A 100 0.11 4.14 13.20
CA THR A 100 1.36 3.91 12.46
C THR A 100 1.07 3.44 11.04
N ARG A 101 0.09 2.54 10.86
CA ARG A 101 -0.35 2.12 9.51
C ARG A 101 -0.83 3.31 8.68
N LYS A 102 -1.70 4.17 9.23
CA LYS A 102 -2.17 5.38 8.53
C LYS A 102 -1.01 6.29 8.15
N ALA A 103 -0.09 6.53 9.06
CA ALA A 103 1.12 7.32 8.79
C ALA A 103 1.99 6.70 7.68
N ILE A 104 2.13 5.37 7.61
CA ILE A 104 2.87 4.68 6.53
C ILE A 104 2.23 4.96 5.17
N PHE A 105 0.90 4.92 5.05
CA PHE A 105 0.22 5.19 3.79
C PHE A 105 0.29 6.67 3.39
N GLU A 106 0.09 7.59 4.34
CA GLU A 106 0.18 9.03 4.11
C GLU A 106 1.59 9.46 3.70
N GLN A 107 2.61 9.03 4.46
CA GLN A 107 4.01 9.40 4.21
C GLN A 107 4.66 8.59 3.09
N GLY A 108 4.24 7.34 2.90
CA GLY A 108 4.66 6.50 1.78
C GLY A 108 3.97 6.83 0.47
N GLN A 109 2.96 7.70 0.51
CA GLN A 109 2.13 8.09 -0.63
C GLN A 109 1.54 6.87 -1.35
N GLY A 110 1.16 5.88 -0.54
CA GLY A 110 0.61 4.61 -1.00
C GLY A 110 -0.90 4.69 -1.16
N PHE A 111 -1.45 3.74 -1.92
CA PHE A 111 -2.88 3.49 -1.97
C PHE A 111 -3.27 2.52 -0.85
N ASP A 112 -4.17 2.92 0.07
CA ASP A 112 -4.74 1.98 1.05
C ASP A 112 -5.96 1.27 0.44
N PRO A 113 -5.92 -0.06 0.24
CA PRO A 113 -7.04 -0.83 -0.27
C PRO A 113 -8.16 -1.06 0.76
N ARG A 114 -8.07 -0.52 1.99
CA ARG A 114 -9.10 -0.64 3.03
C ARG A 114 -9.64 0.71 3.51
N PRO A 115 -10.34 1.49 2.68
CA PRO A 115 -11.36 2.36 3.22
C PRO A 115 -12.49 1.46 3.75
N GLU A 116 -12.78 1.55 5.04
CA GLU A 116 -13.94 0.89 5.67
C GLU A 116 -15.29 1.24 4.99
N ASN A 117 -15.28 2.16 4.01
CA ASN A 117 -16.43 2.62 3.25
C ASN A 117 -16.24 2.52 1.73
N PHE A 118 -15.68 1.43 1.19
CA PHE A 118 -15.62 1.21 -0.27
C PHE A 118 -17.01 1.15 -0.93
N GLY A 119 -18.06 0.83 -0.18
CA GLY A 119 -19.38 0.46 -0.71
C GLY A 119 -20.18 1.58 -1.40
N ASN A 120 -19.74 2.84 -1.37
CA ASN A 120 -20.49 3.95 -1.99
C ASN A 120 -19.63 5.14 -2.42
N GLN A 121 -18.32 4.96 -2.58
CA GLN A 121 -17.42 6.05 -2.92
C GLN A 121 -17.57 6.44 -4.40
N SER A 122 -17.96 7.70 -4.64
CA SER A 122 -18.00 8.31 -5.97
C SER A 122 -16.64 8.24 -6.66
N GLY A 123 -16.58 8.37 -7.99
CA GLY A 123 -15.30 8.42 -8.71
C GLY A 123 -14.37 9.55 -8.23
N GLU A 124 -14.89 10.57 -7.55
CA GLU A 124 -14.10 11.60 -6.88
C GLU A 124 -13.36 11.09 -5.64
N ALA A 125 -13.99 10.25 -4.82
CA ALA A 125 -13.33 9.65 -3.67
C ALA A 125 -12.20 8.70 -4.09
N LEU A 126 -12.39 7.94 -5.18
CA LEU A 126 -11.31 7.15 -5.78
C LEU A 126 -10.15 8.05 -6.25
N LYS A 127 -10.44 9.17 -6.94
CA LYS A 127 -9.39 10.14 -7.34
C LYS A 127 -8.64 10.71 -6.14
N PHE A 128 -9.33 10.97 -5.02
CA PHE A 128 -8.70 11.44 -3.80
C PHE A 128 -7.75 10.39 -3.22
N MET A 129 -8.14 9.10 -3.20
CA MET A 129 -7.28 8.01 -2.75
C MET A 129 -6.02 7.83 -3.62
N TYR A 130 -6.15 8.05 -4.93
CA TYR A 130 -5.01 7.99 -5.86
C TYR A 130 -4.14 9.26 -5.86
N SER A 131 -4.57 10.36 -5.23
CA SER A 131 -3.89 11.66 -5.34
C SER A 131 -2.43 11.63 -4.88
N LEU A 132 -2.15 10.96 -3.76
CA LEU A 132 -0.80 10.83 -3.22
C LEU A 132 0.09 9.97 -4.13
N LEU A 133 -0.45 8.85 -4.63
CA LEU A 133 0.25 7.97 -5.55
C LEU A 133 0.53 8.67 -6.89
N GLU A 134 -0.42 9.45 -7.41
CA GLU A 134 -0.23 10.24 -8.63
C GLU A 134 0.87 11.29 -8.43
N MET A 135 0.92 11.97 -7.29
CA MET A 135 1.99 12.92 -6.99
C MET A 135 3.37 12.25 -6.99
N LYS A 136 3.49 11.09 -6.33
CA LYS A 136 4.73 10.31 -6.31
C LYS A 136 5.15 9.86 -7.71
N THR A 137 4.20 9.29 -8.45
CA THR A 137 4.48 8.73 -9.77
C THR A 137 4.70 9.81 -10.84
N GLY A 138 4.17 11.02 -10.68
CA GLY A 138 4.43 12.18 -11.55
C GLY A 138 5.86 12.71 -11.41
N LEU A 139 6.37 12.77 -10.18
CA LEU A 139 7.78 13.11 -9.92
C LEU A 139 8.72 12.07 -10.53
N MET A 140 8.42 10.78 -10.32
CA MET A 140 9.19 9.68 -10.92
C MET A 140 9.15 9.72 -12.44
N GLU A 141 7.98 9.97 -13.04
CA GLU A 141 7.84 10.07 -14.51
C GLU A 141 8.71 11.20 -15.06
N THR A 142 8.77 12.35 -14.40
CA THR A 142 9.59 13.49 -14.85
C THR A 142 11.08 13.13 -14.93
N GLU A 143 11.62 12.48 -13.89
CA GLU A 143 13.02 12.01 -13.88
C GLU A 143 13.26 10.90 -14.91
N PHE A 144 12.30 10.00 -15.05
CA PHE A 144 12.38 8.90 -16.02
C PHE A 144 12.30 9.40 -17.44
N GLN A 145 11.47 10.41 -17.75
CA GLN A 145 11.40 11.03 -19.06
C GLN A 145 12.77 11.59 -19.50
N LEU A 146 13.50 12.22 -18.58
CA LEU A 146 14.87 12.71 -18.84
C LEU A 146 15.84 11.55 -19.08
N GLY A 147 15.76 10.49 -18.28
CA GLY A 147 16.57 9.28 -18.44
C GLY A 147 16.32 8.56 -19.78
N PHE A 148 15.05 8.36 -20.13
CA PHE A 148 14.64 7.74 -21.39
C PHE A 148 15.01 8.61 -22.59
N ALA A 149 14.89 9.93 -22.50
CA ALA A 149 15.32 10.82 -23.57
C ALA A 149 16.84 10.69 -23.82
N LYS A 150 17.66 10.59 -22.78
CA LYS A 150 19.10 10.32 -22.91
C LYS A 150 19.37 8.96 -23.54
N LEU A 151 18.64 7.92 -23.13
CA LEU A 151 18.76 6.57 -23.69
C LEU A 151 18.43 6.54 -25.19
N VAL A 152 17.30 7.12 -25.57
CA VAL A 152 16.88 7.19 -26.97
C VAL A 152 17.90 7.98 -27.79
N ARG A 153 18.41 9.11 -27.30
CA ARG A 153 19.48 9.86 -27.98
C ARG A 153 20.77 9.05 -28.14
N ALA A 154 21.19 8.31 -27.12
CA ALA A 154 22.36 7.45 -27.22
C ALA A 154 22.18 6.35 -28.29
N ILE A 155 20.99 5.74 -28.36
CA ILE A 155 20.64 4.76 -29.40
C ILE A 155 20.62 5.42 -30.79
N CYS A 156 20.03 6.61 -30.92
CA CYS A 156 20.00 7.37 -32.18
C CYS A 156 21.42 7.72 -32.64
N ASN A 157 22.30 8.14 -31.73
CA ASN A 157 23.71 8.43 -32.01
C ASN A 157 24.45 7.18 -32.50
N PHE A 158 24.22 6.02 -31.86
CA PHE A 158 24.80 4.74 -32.30
C PHE A 158 24.33 4.33 -33.70
N LYS A 159 23.05 4.57 -34.03
CA LYS A 159 22.46 4.28 -35.35
C LYS A 159 22.62 5.40 -36.37
N ASN A 160 23.27 6.51 -36.02
CA ASN A 160 23.47 7.68 -36.87
C ASN A 160 22.16 8.34 -37.38
N ILE A 161 21.10 8.29 -36.57
CA ILE A 161 19.78 8.88 -36.87
C ILE A 161 19.68 10.23 -36.15
N LYS A 162 19.28 11.30 -36.86
CA LYS A 162 18.98 12.59 -36.22
C LYS A 162 17.66 12.49 -35.46
N CYS A 163 17.71 12.62 -34.13
CA CYS A 163 16.54 12.61 -33.26
C CYS A 163 16.31 14.02 -32.70
N ASP A 164 15.41 14.78 -33.31
CA ASP A 164 15.11 16.17 -32.92
C ASP A 164 14.03 16.24 -31.81
N ASN A 165 12.94 15.48 -31.93
CA ASN A 165 11.85 15.47 -30.94
C ASN A 165 11.51 14.04 -30.50
N ILE A 166 11.61 13.79 -29.19
CA ILE A 166 11.21 12.52 -28.57
C ILE A 166 9.90 12.78 -27.82
N VAL A 167 8.80 12.29 -28.36
CA VAL A 167 7.50 12.29 -27.68
C VAL A 167 7.36 10.97 -26.94
N GLN A 168 7.20 11.04 -25.62
CA GLN A 168 6.99 9.86 -24.77
C GLN A 168 5.52 9.86 -24.31
N THR A 169 4.87 8.71 -24.43
CA THR A 169 3.49 8.53 -23.97
C THR A 169 3.50 7.56 -22.79
N TRP A 170 3.06 8.03 -21.62
CA TRP A 170 2.95 7.23 -20.41
C TRP A 170 1.48 7.01 -20.08
N THR A 171 1.13 5.77 -19.76
CA THR A 171 -0.25 5.39 -19.44
C THR A 171 -0.37 5.08 -17.96
N ARG A 172 -1.29 5.76 -17.27
CA ARG A 172 -1.62 5.50 -15.87
C ARG A 172 -2.74 4.48 -15.77
N THR A 173 -2.53 3.39 -15.04
CA THR A 173 -3.57 2.42 -14.70
C THR A 173 -4.25 2.83 -13.40
N CYS A 174 -5.32 3.62 -13.49
CA CYS A 174 -6.14 3.98 -12.34
C CYS A 174 -7.46 3.19 -12.37
N ILE A 175 -7.93 2.73 -11.22
CA ILE A 175 -9.29 2.19 -11.10
C ILE A 175 -10.27 3.35 -11.34
N LYS A 176 -11.03 3.27 -12.42
CA LYS A 176 -12.04 4.27 -12.79
C LYS A 176 -13.42 3.62 -12.74
N ASN A 177 -14.43 4.39 -12.34
CA ASN A 177 -15.80 3.95 -12.50
C ASN A 177 -16.17 4.04 -13.99
N GLU A 178 -16.24 2.88 -14.65
CA GLU A 178 -16.57 2.78 -16.07
C GLU A 178 -17.96 3.37 -16.38
N GLN A 179 -18.89 3.36 -15.43
CA GLN A 179 -20.23 3.95 -15.61
C GLN A 179 -20.18 5.48 -15.68
N GLU A 180 -19.39 6.12 -14.81
CA GLU A 180 -19.20 7.58 -14.86
C GLU A 180 -18.48 7.99 -16.14
N GLN A 181 -17.45 7.22 -16.56
CA GLN A 181 -16.76 7.50 -17.82
C GLN A 181 -17.70 7.35 -19.04
N ALA A 182 -18.54 6.31 -19.05
CA ALA A 182 -19.53 6.11 -20.11
C ALA A 182 -20.60 7.22 -20.12
N ALA A 183 -21.04 7.69 -18.95
CA ALA A 183 -21.97 8.82 -18.83
C ALA A 183 -21.34 10.12 -19.37
N ILE A 184 -20.11 10.45 -18.95
CA ILE A 184 -19.37 11.61 -19.46
C ILE A 184 -19.19 11.51 -20.98
N CYS A 185 -18.90 10.32 -21.52
CA CYS A 185 -18.76 10.12 -22.96
C CYS A 185 -20.07 10.38 -23.70
N LYS A 186 -21.22 9.96 -23.15
CA LYS A 186 -22.56 10.23 -23.70
C LYS A 186 -22.89 11.73 -23.67
N ASP A 187 -22.62 12.40 -22.55
CA ASP A 187 -22.89 13.84 -22.40
C ASP A 187 -21.95 14.71 -23.25
N SER A 188 -20.76 14.19 -23.59
CA SER A 188 -19.77 14.89 -24.41
C SER A 188 -20.05 14.80 -25.92
N VAL A 189 -21.03 14.00 -26.36
CA VAL A 189 -21.40 13.87 -27.77
C VAL A 189 -21.96 15.20 -28.27
N GLY A 190 -21.22 15.86 -29.17
CA GLY A 190 -21.59 17.16 -29.75
C GLY A 190 -20.78 18.35 -29.23
N ILE A 191 -20.05 18.20 -28.12
CA ILE A 191 -19.14 19.22 -27.57
C ILE A 191 -17.68 18.91 -27.94
N ILE A 192 -17.31 17.62 -27.96
CA ILE A 192 -15.96 17.14 -28.23
C ILE A 192 -15.94 16.29 -29.51
N SER A 193 -14.82 16.30 -30.23
CA SER A 193 -14.64 15.46 -31.42
C SER A 193 -14.84 13.97 -31.09
N GLN A 194 -15.54 13.24 -31.96
CA GLN A 194 -15.78 11.81 -31.81
C GLN A 194 -14.46 11.01 -31.66
N LYS A 195 -13.36 11.47 -32.27
CA LYS A 195 -12.03 10.85 -32.13
C LYS A 195 -11.50 10.92 -30.69
N THR A 196 -11.75 12.02 -29.98
CA THR A 196 -11.32 12.18 -28.58
C THR A 196 -12.22 11.38 -27.63
N ILE A 197 -13.51 11.30 -27.91
CA ILE A 197 -14.46 10.48 -27.13
C ILE A 197 -14.09 9.00 -27.23
N LEU A 198 -13.81 8.52 -28.44
CA LEU A 198 -13.37 7.14 -28.67
C LEU A 198 -12.02 6.85 -27.99
N LYS A 199 -11.06 7.78 -28.06
CA LYS A 199 -9.77 7.61 -27.38
C LYS A 199 -9.88 7.51 -25.85
N ASN A 200 -10.89 8.13 -25.25
CA ASN A 200 -11.08 8.16 -23.81
C ASN A 200 -12.10 7.11 -23.32
N HIS A 201 -12.68 6.33 -24.23
CA HIS A 201 -13.68 5.33 -23.90
C HIS A 201 -13.02 4.09 -23.25
N PRO A 202 -13.55 3.55 -22.13
CA PRO A 202 -12.92 2.45 -21.39
C PRO A 202 -12.59 1.20 -22.24
N PHE A 203 -13.42 0.90 -23.23
CA PHE A 203 -13.31 -0.30 -24.07
C PHE A 203 -12.48 -0.11 -25.35
N VAL A 204 -11.99 1.11 -25.63
CA VAL A 204 -11.32 1.40 -26.91
C VAL A 204 -9.82 1.56 -26.67
N GLU A 205 -9.05 0.55 -27.07
CA GLU A 205 -7.57 0.60 -27.02
C GLU A 205 -6.99 1.37 -28.21
N ASP A 206 -7.64 1.31 -29.38
CA ASP A 206 -7.22 2.02 -30.59
C ASP A 206 -8.39 2.79 -31.23
N ALA A 207 -8.38 4.11 -31.05
CA ALA A 207 -9.39 5.01 -31.59
C ALA A 207 -9.43 5.03 -33.14
N GLU A 208 -8.34 4.68 -33.83
CA GLU A 208 -8.32 4.66 -35.29
C GLU A 208 -8.88 3.37 -35.87
N ALA A 209 -8.72 2.24 -35.18
CA ALA A 209 -9.35 0.98 -35.53
C ALA A 209 -10.88 1.08 -35.37
N GLU A 210 -11.35 1.62 -34.25
CA GLU A 210 -12.78 1.82 -33.97
C GLU A 210 -13.43 2.79 -34.96
N LEU A 211 -12.76 3.89 -35.32
CA LEU A 211 -13.28 4.80 -36.35
C LEU A 211 -13.44 4.12 -37.72
N LYS A 212 -12.56 3.19 -38.08
CA LYS A 212 -12.70 2.41 -39.32
C LYS A 212 -13.85 1.42 -39.24
N GLN A 213 -14.08 0.83 -38.07
CA GLN A 213 -15.16 -0.12 -37.83
C GLN A 213 -16.52 0.58 -37.87
N ILE A 214 -16.65 1.75 -37.24
CA ILE A 214 -17.86 2.59 -37.31
C ILE A 214 -18.18 3.02 -38.76
N LYS A 215 -17.16 3.37 -39.56
CA LYS A 215 -17.36 3.70 -40.97
C LYS A 215 -17.89 2.52 -41.77
N LYS A 216 -17.34 1.32 -41.57
CA LYS A 216 -17.85 0.09 -42.19
C LYS A 216 -19.30 -0.20 -41.78
N GLU A 217 -19.62 -0.09 -40.49
CA GLU A 217 -21.00 -0.29 -40.02
C GLU A 217 -21.98 0.74 -40.59
N ASN A 218 -21.56 1.99 -40.77
CA ASN A 218 -22.40 3.02 -41.37
C ASN A 218 -22.59 2.79 -42.88
N GLU A 219 -21.55 2.34 -43.58
CA GLU A 219 -21.62 1.96 -44.99
C GLU A 219 -22.56 0.76 -45.18
N GLU A 220 -22.50 -0.26 -44.31
CA GLU A 220 -23.41 -1.42 -44.32
C GLU A 220 -24.85 -1.04 -43.96
N LYS A 221 -25.06 -0.10 -43.03
CA LYS A 221 -26.40 0.41 -42.68
C LYS A 221 -27.02 1.31 -43.74
N THR A 222 -26.21 1.93 -44.61
CA THR A 222 -26.71 2.77 -45.71
C THR A 222 -27.04 1.93 -46.96
N GLN A 223 -26.55 0.69 -47.03
CA GLN A 223 -26.81 -0.25 -48.12
C GLN A 223 -28.01 -1.19 -47.88
N ASN A 224 -28.59 -1.18 -46.67
CA ASN A 224 -29.88 -1.82 -46.34
C ASN A 224 -30.98 -0.76 -46.21
#